data_AF-A0A2K4HP63-F1
#
_entry.id   AF-A0A2K4HP63-F1
#
_cell.length_a   1.000
_cell.length_b   1.000
_cell.length_c   1.000
_cell.angle_alpha   90.00
_cell.angle_beta   90.00
_cell.angle_gamma   90.00
#
_symmetry.space_group_name_H-M   'P 1'
#
loop_
_entity.id
_entity.type
_entity.pdbx_description
1 polymer ?
#
loop_
_entity_poly.entity_id
_entity_poly.type
_entity_poly.pdbx_seq_one_letter_code
_entity_poly.pdbx_strand_id
1 'polypeptide(L)'
;DNISSDGVVIGPGCRIRGRRTVISAGCILGDEAPMTIQDCQLGTGVKLKGGFAQDAVFLDGASMGSGAHVRGGTILEEEANGAHT
;
A
#
# COMPACT_ATOMS: atom_id res chain seq x y z
N ASP A 1 5.22 10.53 -12.14
CA ASP A 1 4.82 11.55 -11.15
C ASP A 1 3.99 11.02 -9.98
N ASN A 2 3.43 9.80 -10.01
CA ASN A 2 2.63 9.29 -8.88
C ASN A 2 3.35 8.27 -7.99
N ILE A 3 4.57 7.87 -8.33
CA ILE A 3 5.41 7.00 -7.49
C ILE A 3 6.66 7.81 -7.17
N SER A 4 6.91 8.04 -5.89
CA SER A 4 8.11 8.74 -5.44
C SER A 4 9.37 7.97 -5.83
N SER A 5 10.43 8.68 -6.22
CA SER A 5 11.76 8.10 -6.41
C SER A 5 12.55 7.97 -5.11
N ASP A 6 12.02 8.49 -4.00
CA ASP A 6 12.69 8.50 -2.69
C ASP A 6 12.24 7.31 -1.84
N GLY A 7 13.13 6.32 -1.71
CA GLY A 7 12.98 5.22 -0.75
C GLY A 7 11.81 4.24 -0.97
N VAL A 8 11.12 4.31 -2.11
CA VAL A 8 10.03 3.36 -2.43
C VAL A 8 10.60 2.00 -2.80
N VAL A 9 10.11 0.95 -2.13
CA VAL A 9 10.48 -0.44 -2.40
C VAL A 9 9.24 -1.19 -2.90
N ILE A 10 9.36 -1.82 -4.07
CA ILE A 10 8.31 -2.66 -4.65
C ILE A 10 8.87 -4.06 -4.84
N GLY A 11 8.38 -5.00 -4.04
CA GLY A 11 8.78 -6.40 -4.06
C GLY A 11 8.35 -7.12 -5.35
N PRO A 12 8.96 -8.28 -5.65
CA PRO A 12 8.69 -9.05 -6.85
C PRO A 12 7.23 -9.52 -6.91
N GLY A 13 6.63 -9.48 -8.10
CA GLY A 13 5.25 -9.93 -8.33
C GLY A 13 4.16 -8.94 -7.92
N CYS A 14 4.51 -7.80 -7.32
CA CYS A 14 3.55 -6.73 -7.06
C CYS A 14 2.94 -6.18 -8.35
N ARG A 15 1.68 -5.75 -8.27
CA ARG A 15 0.95 -5.15 -9.40
C ARG A 15 0.40 -3.80 -8.99
N ILE A 16 0.79 -2.76 -9.72
CA ILE A 16 0.32 -1.40 -9.50
C ILE A 16 -0.58 -1.04 -10.67
N ARG A 17 -1.84 -0.71 -10.38
CA ARG A 17 -2.89 -0.46 -11.37
C ARG A 17 -3.65 0.82 -11.03
N GLY A 18 -4.41 1.32 -11.99
CA GLY A 18 -5.28 2.48 -11.78
C GLY A 18 -4.55 3.81 -11.91
N ARG A 19 -5.23 4.80 -12.51
CA ARG A 19 -4.65 6.11 -12.79
C ARG A 19 -4.54 7.01 -11.56
N ARG A 20 -5.30 6.71 -10.51
CA ARG A 20 -5.31 7.47 -9.25
C ARG A 20 -4.32 6.94 -8.22
N THR A 21 -3.58 5.88 -8.55
CA THR A 21 -2.64 5.31 -7.58
C THR A 21 -1.48 6.25 -7.32
N VAL A 22 -1.22 6.55 -6.04
CA VAL A 22 -0.11 7.37 -5.55
C VAL A 22 0.66 6.58 -4.50
N ILE A 23 2.00 6.57 -4.61
CA ILE A 23 2.92 5.91 -3.70
C ILE A 23 3.95 6.95 -3.24
N SER A 24 3.80 7.42 -2.00
CA SER A 24 4.68 8.44 -1.42
C SER A 24 6.03 7.85 -0.98
N ALA A 25 6.96 8.74 -0.59
CA ALA A 25 8.32 8.35 -0.21
C ALA A 25 8.35 7.29 0.91
N GLY A 26 9.33 6.40 0.85
CA GLY A 26 9.56 5.37 1.87
C GLY A 26 8.54 4.24 1.94
N CYS A 27 7.56 4.17 1.02
CA CYS A 27 6.59 3.07 1.00
C CYS A 27 7.25 1.73 0.67
N ILE A 28 6.78 0.66 1.30
CA ILE A 28 7.23 -0.70 1.04
C ILE A 28 6.02 -1.56 0.66
N LEU A 29 6.06 -2.12 -0.55
CA LEU A 29 5.04 -3.01 -1.07
C LEU A 29 5.59 -4.42 -1.24
N GLY A 30 4.89 -5.40 -0.67
CA GLY A 30 5.15 -6.82 -0.86
C GLY A 30 6.45 -7.32 -0.23
N ASP A 31 6.71 -6.89 1.00
CA ASP A 31 7.86 -7.35 1.80
C ASP A 31 7.76 -8.84 2.19
N GLU A 32 6.55 -9.38 2.38
CA GLU A 32 6.32 -10.78 2.75
C GLU A 32 5.71 -11.60 1.60
N ALA A 33 4.78 -11.02 0.82
CA ALA A 33 4.12 -11.66 -0.31
C ALA A 33 3.70 -10.61 -1.38
N PRO A 34 3.41 -11.01 -2.64
CA PRO A 34 3.01 -10.05 -3.66
C PRO A 34 1.81 -9.18 -3.26
N MET A 35 1.94 -7.86 -3.48
CA MET A 35 0.87 -6.88 -3.22
C MET A 35 0.29 -6.37 -4.53
N THR A 36 -1.04 -6.37 -4.66
CA THR A 36 -1.75 -5.70 -5.76
C THR A 36 -2.49 -4.49 -5.22
N ILE A 37 -2.21 -3.31 -5.79
CA ILE A 37 -2.95 -2.08 -5.46
C ILE A 37 -3.61 -1.52 -6.72
N GLN A 38 -4.82 -0.97 -6.55
CA GLN A 38 -5.58 -0.34 -7.63
C GLN A 38 -6.26 0.95 -7.17
N ASP A 39 -5.91 2.06 -7.78
CA ASP A 39 -6.43 3.40 -7.46
C ASP A 39 -6.29 3.77 -5.96
N CYS A 40 -5.22 3.33 -5.30
CA CYS A 40 -4.94 3.59 -3.88
C CYS A 40 -4.00 4.80 -3.67
N GLN A 41 -4.19 5.55 -2.58
CA GLN A 41 -3.28 6.63 -2.18
C GLN A 41 -2.53 6.21 -0.92
N LEU A 42 -1.20 6.15 -1.01
CA LEU A 42 -0.32 5.77 0.09
C LEU A 42 0.46 6.99 0.59
N GLY A 43 0.29 7.33 1.85
CA GLY A 43 1.10 8.28 2.60
C GLY A 43 2.55 7.83 2.74
N THR A 44 3.39 8.67 3.33
CA THR A 44 4.81 8.37 3.51
C THR A 44 5.01 7.16 4.44
N GLY A 45 5.99 6.30 4.11
CA GLY A 45 6.34 5.17 4.97
C GLY A 45 5.30 4.05 5.10
N VAL A 46 4.23 4.04 4.29
CA VAL A 46 3.21 2.99 4.31
C VAL A 46 3.80 1.62 3.96
N LYS A 47 3.42 0.58 4.71
CA LYS A 47 3.94 -0.79 4.53
C LYS A 47 2.82 -1.80 4.29
N LEU A 48 2.66 -2.24 3.05
CA LEU A 48 1.68 -3.27 2.68
C LEU A 48 2.41 -4.56 2.35
N LYS A 49 2.43 -5.50 3.29
CA LYS A 49 3.31 -6.66 3.23
C LYS A 49 2.88 -7.74 2.23
N GLY A 50 1.62 -7.75 1.80
CA GLY A 50 1.11 -8.61 0.74
C GLY A 50 -0.41 -8.72 0.73
N GLY A 51 -1.01 -8.99 -0.44
CA GLY A 51 -2.47 -9.09 -0.61
C GLY A 51 -3.05 -8.18 -1.70
N PHE A 52 -4.23 -7.62 -1.44
CA PHE A 52 -4.98 -6.78 -2.38
C PHE A 52 -5.57 -5.54 -1.70
N ALA A 53 -5.43 -4.38 -2.32
CA ALA A 53 -6.11 -3.15 -1.94
C ALA A 53 -6.67 -2.45 -3.18
N GLN A 54 -7.86 -1.89 -3.06
CA GLN A 54 -8.49 -1.13 -4.13
C GLN A 54 -9.23 0.09 -3.58
N ASP A 55 -9.17 1.22 -4.30
CA ASP A 55 -9.96 2.44 -4.07
C ASP A 55 -9.93 2.87 -2.59
N ALA A 56 -8.73 2.88 -1.99
CA ALA A 56 -8.50 3.08 -0.56
C ALA A 56 -7.35 4.06 -0.29
N VAL A 57 -7.42 4.74 0.85
CA VAL A 57 -6.41 5.69 1.33
C VAL A 57 -5.70 5.11 2.55
N PHE A 58 -4.38 5.19 2.57
CA PHE A 58 -3.54 4.81 3.68
C PHE A 58 -2.73 6.05 4.07
N LEU A 59 -2.91 6.56 5.29
CA LEU A 59 -2.18 7.73 5.78
C LEU A 59 -0.78 7.32 6.25
N ASP A 60 0.03 8.30 6.65
CA ASP A 60 1.45 8.11 6.93
C ASP A 60 1.71 7.00 7.95
N GLY A 61 2.69 6.14 7.65
CA GLY A 61 3.08 5.02 8.51
C GLY A 61 2.08 3.86 8.59
N ALA A 62 0.90 3.96 7.98
CA ALA A 62 -0.10 2.90 8.02
C ALA A 62 0.45 1.57 7.45
N SER A 63 0.05 0.44 8.03
CA SER A 63 0.58 -0.86 7.65
C SER A 63 -0.45 -1.98 7.65
N MET A 64 -0.25 -2.93 6.74
CA MET A 64 -1.06 -4.16 6.66
C MET A 64 -0.14 -5.37 6.50
N GLY A 65 -0.37 -6.39 7.31
CA GLY A 65 0.31 -7.69 7.21
C GLY A 65 -0.04 -8.44 5.93
N SER A 66 0.68 -9.54 5.66
CA SER A 66 0.40 -10.38 4.52
C SER A 66 -1.00 -11.02 4.59
N GLY A 67 -1.66 -11.12 3.43
CA GLY A 67 -3.04 -11.61 3.32
C GLY A 67 -4.10 -10.52 3.41
N ALA A 68 -3.70 -9.24 3.42
CA ALA A 68 -4.63 -8.12 3.50
C ALA A 68 -5.61 -8.07 2.31
N HIS A 69 -6.88 -7.78 2.61
CA HIS A 69 -7.87 -7.45 1.59
C HIS A 69 -8.61 -6.16 1.99
N VAL A 70 -8.16 -5.04 1.42
CA VAL A 70 -8.71 -3.70 1.70
C VAL A 70 -9.69 -3.32 0.60
N ARG A 71 -10.93 -3.04 0.99
CA ARG A 71 -12.03 -2.73 0.08
C ARG A 71 -12.08 -1.25 -0.27
N GLY A 72 -12.70 -0.93 -1.40
CA GLY A 72 -12.95 0.45 -1.81
C GLY A 72 -13.72 1.25 -0.77
N GLY A 73 -13.38 2.53 -0.63
CA GLY A 73 -13.94 3.44 0.36
C GLY A 73 -13.34 3.32 1.77
N THR A 74 -12.25 2.55 1.93
CA THR A 74 -11.54 2.41 3.21
C THR A 74 -10.49 3.50 3.38
N ILE A 75 -10.37 4.01 4.61
CA ILE A 75 -9.28 4.87 5.06
C ILE A 75 -8.57 4.16 6.24
N LEU A 76 -7.25 4.01 6.16
CA LEU A 76 -6.41 3.66 7.31
C LEU A 76 -5.69 4.94 7.77
N GLU A 77 -5.98 5.36 9.01
CA GLU A 77 -5.39 6.53 9.65
C GLU A 77 -3.88 6.37 9.91
N GLU A 78 -3.20 7.46 10.24
CA GLU A 78 -1.76 7.46 10.49
C GLU A 78 -1.37 6.38 11.51
N GLU A 79 -0.29 5.65 11.21
CA GLU A 79 0.26 4.57 12.04
C GLU A 79 -0.71 3.40 12.34
N ALA A 80 -1.91 3.40 11.76
CA ALA A 80 -2.87 2.31 11.92
C ALA A 80 -2.29 1.01 11.34
N ASN A 81 -2.51 -0.10 12.04
CA ASN A 81 -2.02 -1.41 11.63
C ASN A 81 -3.12 -2.47 11.59
N GLY A 82 -2.99 -3.40 10.65
CA GLY A 82 -3.80 -4.61 10.58
C GLY A 82 -2.92 -5.81 10.28
N ALA A 83 -2.80 -6.75 11.21
CA ALA A 83 -1.91 -7.91 11.10
C ALA A 83 -2.64 -9.25 11.24
N HIS A 84 -3.93 -9.28 10.90
CA HIS A 84 -4.76 -10.48 10.95
C HIS A 84 -4.92 -11.08 9.55
N THR A 85 -4.90 -12.40 9.45
CA THR A 85 -5.19 -13.16 8.23
C THR A 85 -6.59 -13.76 8.29
#